data_AF-A0A1I5NVW0-F1
#
_entry.id   AF-A0A1I5NVW0-F1
#
_cell.length_a   1.000
_cell.length_b   1.000
_cell.length_c   1.000
_cell.angle_alpha   90.00
_cell.angle_beta   90.00
_cell.angle_gamma   90.00
#
_symmetry.space_group_name_H-M   'P 1'
#
loop_
_entity.id
_entity.type
_entity.pdbx_description
1 polymer ?
#
loop_
_entity_poly.entity_id
_entity_poly.type
_entity_poly.pdbx_seq_one_letter_code
_entity_poly.pdbx_strand_id
1 'polypeptide(L)'
;MTLLGSLGLVIIALALQYGHACWLDLRLPRRKKLPVWLRGGPVMFRRRTALYCYPLFSTALALLLLCIAAMQDVAPGPRSRLEIMLAIGGAMMVFAFVQVVNWRMLMRWFERGEPRV
;
A
#
# COMPACT_ATOMS: atom_id res chain seq x y z
N MET A 1 19.98 -8.49 9.03
CA MET A 1 19.54 -7.27 8.32
C MET A 1 19.62 -6.12 9.30
N THR A 2 20.22 -4.98 8.91
CA THR A 2 20.31 -3.78 9.76
C THR A 2 19.04 -2.94 9.64
N LEU A 3 18.80 -2.05 10.60
CA LEU A 3 17.64 -1.13 10.61
C LEU A 3 17.58 -0.25 9.33
N LEU A 4 18.76 0.06 8.78
CA LEU A 4 18.95 0.68 7.46
C LEU A 4 18.45 -0.19 6.29
N GLY A 5 18.65 -1.51 6.35
CA GLY A 5 18.16 -2.44 5.33
C GLY A 5 16.64 -2.58 5.34
N SER A 6 16.01 -2.58 6.52
CA SER A 6 14.54 -2.53 6.65
C SER A 6 13.97 -1.20 6.16
N LEU A 7 14.62 -0.07 6.45
CA LEU A 7 14.26 1.24 5.91
C LEU A 7 14.32 1.26 4.38
N GLY A 8 15.40 0.76 3.79
CA GLY A 8 15.56 0.69 2.33
C GLY A 8 14.44 -0.11 1.66
N LEU A 9 14.09 -1.27 2.21
CA LEU A 9 12.99 -2.09 1.70
C LEU A 9 11.62 -1.41 1.82
N VAL A 10 11.36 -0.75 2.96
CA VAL A 10 10.14 0.03 3.16
C VAL A 10 10.04 1.17 2.14
N ILE A 11 11.13 1.92 1.92
CA ILE A 11 11.15 3.03 0.95
C ILE A 11 10.89 2.53 -0.47
N ILE A 12 11.55 1.44 -0.89
CA ILE A 12 11.34 0.86 -2.22
C ILE A 12 9.89 0.38 -2.37
N ALA A 13 9.35 -0.30 -1.36
CA ALA A 13 7.96 -0.76 -1.38
C ALA A 13 7.01 0.43 -1.52
N LEU A 14 7.12 1.45 -0.68
CA LEU A 14 6.28 2.65 -0.75
C LEU A 14 6.43 3.39 -2.09
N ALA A 15 7.65 3.53 -2.61
CA ALA A 15 7.90 4.16 -3.90
C ALA A 15 7.18 3.43 -5.05
N LEU A 16 7.21 2.09 -5.06
CA LEU A 16 6.48 1.28 -6.02
C LEU A 16 4.96 1.47 -5.90
N GLN A 17 4.43 1.54 -4.67
CA GLN A 17 3.01 1.76 -4.43
C GLN A 17 2.53 3.12 -4.93
N TYR A 18 3.27 4.19 -4.62
CA TYR A 18 2.96 5.54 -5.09
C TYR A 18 3.13 5.67 -6.61
N GLY A 19 4.22 5.13 -7.16
CA GLY A 19 4.45 5.11 -8.62
C GLY A 19 3.30 4.41 -9.36
N HIS A 20 2.82 3.29 -8.82
CA HIS A 20 1.69 2.59 -9.42
C HIS A 20 0.36 3.32 -9.26
N ALA A 21 0.09 3.95 -8.10
CA ALA A 21 -1.10 4.77 -7.91
C ALA A 21 -1.15 5.95 -8.90
N CYS A 22 0.01 6.60 -9.14
CA CYS A 22 0.16 7.63 -10.17
C CYS A 22 -0.07 7.07 -11.59
N TRP A 23 0.49 5.90 -11.89
CA TRP A 23 0.25 5.23 -13.18
C TRP A 23 -1.23 4.93 -13.40
N LEU A 24 -1.94 4.48 -12.36
CA LEU A 24 -3.39 4.27 -12.40
C LEU A 24 -4.12 5.60 -12.62
N ASP A 25 -3.80 6.66 -11.88
CA ASP A 25 -4.47 7.96 -12.09
C ASP A 25 -4.27 8.50 -13.52
N LEU A 26 -3.15 8.19 -14.17
CA LEU A 26 -2.91 8.57 -15.57
C LEU A 26 -3.67 7.70 -16.58
N ARG A 27 -3.73 6.37 -16.37
CA ARG A 27 -4.30 5.43 -17.36
C ARG A 27 -5.78 5.12 -17.18
N LEU A 28 -6.37 5.48 -16.05
CA LEU A 28 -7.77 5.16 -15.75
C LEU A 28 -8.76 5.95 -16.63
N PRO A 29 -9.66 5.27 -17.37
CA PRO A 29 -10.63 5.91 -18.24
C PRO A 29 -11.57 6.82 -17.45
N ARG A 30 -11.84 8.03 -17.95
CA ARG A 30 -12.55 9.05 -17.16
C ARG A 30 -14.07 8.81 -17.04
N ARG A 31 -14.71 7.95 -17.85
CA ARG A 31 -16.18 7.74 -17.84
C ARG A 31 -16.65 6.28 -18.00
N LYS A 32 -17.83 6.03 -17.38
CA LYS A 32 -18.75 4.85 -17.37
C LYS A 32 -18.21 3.45 -17.03
N LYS A 33 -16.94 3.12 -17.29
CA LYS A 33 -16.37 1.76 -17.03
C LYS A 33 -15.68 1.59 -15.67
N LEU A 34 -15.81 2.56 -14.77
CA LEU A 34 -15.20 2.52 -13.44
C LEU A 34 -16.26 2.34 -12.34
N PRO A 35 -15.90 1.77 -11.17
CA PRO A 35 -16.77 1.78 -10.00
C PRO A 35 -17.16 3.21 -9.64
N VAL A 36 -18.33 3.42 -9.02
CA VAL A 36 -18.83 4.76 -8.66
C VAL A 36 -17.79 5.57 -7.88
N TRP A 37 -17.03 4.91 -7.01
CA TRP A 37 -15.96 5.52 -6.20
C TRP A 37 -14.68 5.89 -7.01
N LEU A 38 -14.55 5.46 -8.26
CA LEU A 38 -13.44 5.75 -9.19
C LEU A 38 -13.85 6.55 -10.43
N ARG A 39 -15.16 6.74 -10.70
CA ARG A 39 -15.63 7.52 -11.86
C ARG A 39 -15.19 8.97 -11.74
N GLY A 40 -14.29 9.39 -12.63
CA GLY A 40 -13.80 10.77 -12.72
C GLY A 40 -14.84 11.71 -13.35
N GLY A 41 -15.73 12.27 -12.53
CA GLY A 41 -16.63 13.36 -12.89
C GLY A 41 -16.17 14.71 -12.29
N PRO A 42 -17.07 15.62 -11.88
CA PRO A 42 -16.71 16.84 -11.13
C PRO A 42 -15.97 16.57 -9.81
N VAL A 43 -15.83 15.30 -9.44
CA VAL A 43 -15.22 14.82 -8.19
C VAL A 43 -13.91 14.07 -8.45
N MET A 44 -13.02 14.62 -9.28
CA MET A 44 -11.65 14.09 -9.47
C MET A 44 -10.89 13.92 -8.15
N PHE A 45 -11.19 14.76 -7.15
CA PHE A 45 -10.66 14.63 -5.79
C PHE A 45 -10.95 13.26 -5.18
N ARG A 46 -12.20 12.75 -5.23
CA ARG A 46 -12.58 11.44 -4.67
C ARG A 46 -11.84 10.28 -5.33
N ARG A 47 -11.61 10.34 -6.64
CA ARG A 47 -10.82 9.33 -7.38
C ARG A 47 -9.38 9.30 -6.90
N ARG A 48 -8.74 10.46 -6.78
CA ARG A 48 -7.37 10.56 -6.26
C ARG A 48 -7.30 10.07 -4.82
N THR A 49 -8.24 10.48 -3.97
CA THR A 49 -8.32 9.99 -2.59
C THR A 49 -8.41 8.46 -2.55
N ALA A 50 -9.28 7.84 -3.36
CA ALA A 50 -9.40 6.39 -3.40
C ALA A 50 -8.10 5.67 -3.87
N LEU A 51 -7.38 6.25 -4.84
CA LEU A 51 -6.12 5.69 -5.35
C LEU A 51 -4.96 5.88 -4.38
N TYR A 52 -4.90 7.01 -3.67
CA TYR A 52 -3.81 7.35 -2.76
C TYR A 52 -4.05 6.92 -1.30
N CYS A 53 -5.28 6.59 -0.90
CA CYS A 53 -5.58 6.13 0.46
C CYS A 53 -4.78 4.87 0.83
N TYR A 54 -4.70 3.89 -0.06
CA TYR A 54 -3.99 2.65 0.23
C TYR A 54 -2.47 2.83 0.45
N PRO A 55 -1.73 3.54 -0.43
CA PRO A 55 -0.31 3.86 -0.17
C PRO A 55 -0.11 4.76 1.06
N LEU A 56 -1.08 5.65 1.38
CA LEU A 56 -1.04 6.44 2.63
C LEU A 56 -1.17 5.54 3.87
N PHE A 57 -2.10 4.59 3.89
CA PHE A 57 -2.22 3.62 4.99
C PHE A 57 -0.98 2.74 5.13
N SER A 58 -0.39 2.32 4.00
CA SER A 58 0.85 1.53 4.01
C SER A 58 2.04 2.34 4.55
N THR A 59 2.12 3.64 4.22
CA THR A 59 3.11 4.56 4.78
C THR A 59 2.94 4.71 6.29
N ALA A 60 1.71 4.94 6.75
CA ALA A 60 1.41 5.08 8.18
C ALA A 60 1.74 3.80 8.96
N LEU A 61 1.40 2.63 8.42
CA LEU A 61 1.74 1.34 9.00
C LEU A 61 3.27 1.16 9.06
N ALA A 62 3.98 1.46 7.98
CA ALA A 62 5.43 1.34 7.94
C ALA A 62 6.12 2.25 8.95
N LEU A 63 5.65 3.49 9.11
CA LEU A 63 6.13 4.40 10.16
C LEU A 63 5.87 3.85 11.56
N LEU A 64 4.68 3.29 11.81
CA LEU A 64 4.34 2.69 13.09
C LEU A 64 5.25 1.49 13.42
N LEU A 65 5.52 0.63 12.43
CA LEU A 65 6.43 -0.51 12.58
C LEU A 65 7.89 -0.06 12.79
N LEU A 66 8.32 1.02 12.14
CA LEU A 66 9.63 1.65 12.36
C LEU A 66 9.74 2.23 13.77
N CYS A 67 8.70 2.89 14.28
CA CYS A 67 8.67 3.38 15.66
C CYS A 67 8.75 2.23 16.67
N ILE A 68 8.07 1.10 16.42
CA ILE A 68 8.16 -0.09 17.28
C ILE A 68 9.58 -0.65 17.28
N ALA A 69 10.23 -0.74 16.11
CA ALA A 69 11.61 -1.18 16.01
C ALA A 69 12.58 -0.24 16.77
N ALA A 70 12.42 1.07 16.60
CA ALA A 70 13.24 2.07 17.29
C ALA A 70 13.06 2.04 18.81
N MET A 71 11.82 1.90 19.31
CA MET A 71 11.53 1.78 20.73
C MET A 71 12.17 0.53 21.36
N GLN A 72 12.25 -0.57 20.61
CA GLN A 72 12.93 -1.78 21.05
C GLN A 72 14.45 -1.64 21.15
N ASP A 73 15.05 -0.76 20.35
CA ASP A 73 16.47 -0.44 20.50
C ASP A 73 16.76 0.50 21.68
N VAL A 74 15.80 1.36 22.06
CA VAL A 74 15.93 2.28 23.20
C VAL A 74 15.64 1.59 24.54
N ALA A 75 14.63 0.72 24.57
CA ALA A 75 14.22 -0.02 25.76
C ALA A 75 13.98 -1.50 25.39
N PRO A 76 15.01 -2.36 25.49
CA PRO A 76 14.91 -3.76 25.08
C PRO A 76 13.91 -4.49 25.99
N GLY A 77 12.78 -4.87 25.41
CA GLY A 77 11.77 -5.72 26.06
C GLY A 77 12.17 -7.20 26.05
N PRO A 78 11.27 -8.11 26.49
CA PRO A 78 11.57 -9.54 26.58
C PRO A 78 11.67 -10.25 25.21
N ARG A 79 11.30 -9.58 24.11
CA ARG A 79 11.31 -10.16 22.76
C ARG A 79 12.65 -9.94 22.06
N SER A 80 13.10 -10.94 21.32
CA SER A 80 14.33 -10.84 20.54
C SER A 80 14.19 -9.90 19.33
N ARG A 81 15.28 -9.24 18.92
CA ARG A 81 15.31 -8.40 17.70
C ARG A 81 14.83 -9.16 16.45
N LEU A 82 15.12 -10.46 16.39
CA LEU A 82 14.72 -11.33 15.29
C LEU A 82 13.19 -11.49 15.22
N GLU A 83 12.52 -11.72 16.35
CA GLU A 83 11.05 -11.85 16.41
C GLU A 83 10.36 -10.56 15.95
N ILE A 84 10.87 -9.41 16.35
CA ILE A 84 10.32 -8.10 15.95
C ILE A 84 10.51 -7.89 14.45
N MET A 85 11.69 -8.20 13.92
CA MET A 85 11.95 -8.11 12.48
C MET A 85 11.06 -9.05 11.67
N LEU A 86 10.84 -10.29 12.15
CA LEU A 86 9.94 -11.26 11.52
C LEU A 86 8.48 -10.77 11.54
N ALA A 87 8.03 -10.21 12.67
CA ALA A 87 6.68 -9.65 12.78
C ALA A 87 6.47 -8.45 11.85
N ILE A 88 7.43 -7.52 11.79
CA ILE A 88 7.41 -6.35 10.90
C ILE A 88 7.42 -6.80 9.44
N GLY A 89 8.34 -7.71 9.08
CA GLY A 89 8.45 -8.24 7.72
C GLY A 89 7.18 -8.98 7.29
N GLY A 90 6.62 -9.81 8.18
CA GLY A 90 5.37 -10.52 7.95
C GLY A 90 4.19 -9.57 7.74
N ALA A 91 4.03 -8.55 8.57
CA ALA A 91 2.97 -7.54 8.43
C ALA A 91 3.07 -6.80 7.08
N MET A 92 4.28 -6.37 6.71
CA MET A 92 4.53 -5.72 5.42
C MET A 92 4.24 -6.64 4.24
N MET A 93 4.58 -7.92 4.34
CA MET A 93 4.33 -8.91 3.28
C MET A 93 2.84 -9.19 3.09
N VAL A 94 2.07 -9.28 4.18
CA VAL A 94 0.59 -9.41 4.12
C VAL A 94 -0.03 -8.19 3.45
N PHE A 95 0.38 -6.98 3.84
CA PHE A 95 -0.10 -5.76 3.20
C PHE A 95 0.26 -5.70 1.71
N ALA A 96 1.51 -6.01 1.35
CA ALA A 96 1.92 -6.09 -0.05
C ALA A 96 1.09 -7.11 -0.84
N PHE A 97 0.77 -8.27 -0.26
CA PHE A 97 -0.07 -9.27 -0.90
C PHE A 97 -1.50 -8.78 -1.10
N VAL A 98 -2.13 -8.21 -0.07
CA VAL A 98 -3.48 -7.61 -0.16
C VAL A 98 -3.51 -6.55 -1.26
N GLN A 99 -2.44 -5.76 -1.38
CA GLN A 99 -2.32 -4.76 -2.41
C GLN A 99 -2.26 -5.37 -3.82
N VAL A 100 -1.45 -6.40 -4.03
CA VAL A 100 -1.37 -7.11 -5.31
C VAL A 100 -2.72 -7.72 -5.69
N VAL A 101 -3.45 -8.28 -4.72
CA VAL A 101 -4.81 -8.81 -4.94
C VAL A 101 -5.76 -7.69 -5.34
N ASN A 102 -5.78 -6.59 -4.57
CA ASN A 102 -6.62 -5.44 -4.86
C ASN A 102 -6.32 -4.87 -6.25
N TRP A 103 -5.05 -4.74 -6.62
CA TRP A 103 -4.62 -4.32 -7.96
C TRP A 103 -5.07 -5.29 -9.05
N ARG A 104 -4.95 -6.60 -8.84
CA ARG A 104 -5.42 -7.60 -9.82
C ARG A 104 -6.92 -7.51 -10.02
N MET A 105 -7.69 -7.33 -8.95
CA MET A 105 -9.13 -7.15 -9.03
C MET A 105 -9.47 -5.87 -9.80
N LEU A 106 -8.76 -4.78 -9.51
CA LEU A 106 -8.90 -3.49 -10.19
C LEU A 106 -8.63 -3.60 -11.70
N MET A 107 -7.52 -4.24 -12.09
CA MET A 107 -7.13 -4.44 -13.49
C MET A 107 -8.11 -5.36 -14.22
N ARG A 108 -8.57 -6.46 -13.60
CA ARG A 108 -9.62 -7.31 -14.16
C ARG A 108 -10.91 -6.54 -14.41
N TRP A 109 -11.27 -5.66 -13.48
CA TRP A 109 -12.41 -4.74 -13.62
C TRP A 109 -12.25 -3.82 -14.83
N PHE A 110 -11.04 -3.32 -15.10
CA PHE A 110 -10.76 -2.48 -16.27
C PHE A 110 -10.82 -3.24 -17.58
N GLU A 111 -10.25 -4.45 -17.63
CA GLU A 111 -10.20 -5.26 -18.84
C GLU A 111 -11.57 -5.79 -19.24
N ARG A 112 -12.39 -6.21 -18.28
CA ARG A 112 -13.63 -6.95 -18.54
C ARG A 112 -14.91 -6.15 -18.33
N GLY A 113 -14.83 -4.94 -17.76
CA GLY A 113 -15.99 -4.23 -17.22
C GLY A 113 -16.47 -4.90 -15.92
N GLU A 114 -17.49 -4.32 -15.28
CA GLU A 114 -18.06 -4.79 -14.00
C GLU A 114 -18.10 -6.33 -13.89
N PRO A 115 -17.72 -6.92 -12.73
CA PRO A 115 -17.95 -8.33 -12.49
C PRO A 115 -19.44 -8.57 -12.71
N ARG A 116 -19.76 -9.56 -13.55
CA ARG A 116 -21.11 -10.09 -13.66
C ARG A 116 -21.44 -10.68 -12.30
N VAL A 117 -22.10 -9.89 -11.46
CA VAL A 117 -22.82 -10.38 -10.29
C VAL A 117 -24.00 -11.19 -10.81
#